data_AF-A0A1S7LFY1-F1
#
_entry.id   AF-A0A1S7LFY1-F1
#
_cell.length_a   1.000
_cell.length_b   1.000
_cell.length_c   1.000
_cell.angle_alpha   90.00
_cell.angle_beta   90.00
_cell.angle_gamma   90.00
#
_symmetry.space_group_name_H-M   'P 1'
#
loop_
_entity.id
_entity.type
_entity.pdbx_description
1 polymer ?
#
loop_
_entity_poly.entity_id
_entity_poly.type
_entity_poly.pdbx_seq_one_letter_code
_entity_poly.pdbx_strand_id
1 'polypeptide(L)'
;MMSEQPEFANYRPDYDSLTVVHTEPLVGYLDHIISPVECEYLIKLAEGKIKRAKVSMDEQYTVSDGRSGSNLWLSYRKDATVNSIGQRIANLVGIPLENAEAMQVLHYGPEQEYRAHYDAYNLDTVRGQRCCAYGGQRLVTAVVYLCDVAEGGATTFPKLKVEVPPKQGRMALFHNTTDDTMHPHKGSLHAGSPVVKGEKWAFNIWFHARPMMEKQDFGTYPGIQKHEIPKPNRVKVASLVHQVNRANALFDEAVGKLTFSDAEDAKPACFTYWDTYNDSRPDLSELPEGARVLQMIERAEMNHLSHKGKLPLMLTANTLEHLAPATYLTTEAALAHEGPEVPVWFFKDAFGTGGKGMHCVANAELADTPLPKGYVIQASVDNLALIDGKKFTARIYVLLWRGDLYLFNNGLITVHGEPYDPTSTDYNVQIDHEDIHEDQGPQKITLQSYDRYETFFPASRKLLTELKPIMDSVLQASSEDRYLLLGIDLLYQEDGGVQLVEINTVPNFINKVQDEVTIPFLTGAIKIMLGGEDALLEKV
;
A
#
# COMPACT_ATOMS: atom_id res chain seq x y z
N MET A 1 45.54 -12.58 5.52
CA MET A 1 44.97 -13.49 4.50
C MET A 1 43.89 -12.70 3.81
N MET A 2 44.15 -12.20 2.60
CA MET A 2 43.15 -11.51 1.80
C MET A 2 42.10 -12.55 1.42
N SER A 3 40.86 -12.37 1.89
CA SER A 3 39.73 -13.21 1.49
C SER A 3 39.55 -13.06 -0.02
N GLU A 4 39.58 -14.17 -0.75
CA GLU A 4 39.35 -14.24 -2.20
C GLU A 4 37.98 -13.61 -2.51
N GLN A 5 37.95 -12.38 -3.02
CA GLN A 5 36.70 -11.78 -3.49
C GLN A 5 36.22 -12.50 -4.75
N PRO A 6 34.90 -12.59 -5.00
CA PRO A 6 34.38 -13.07 -6.27
C PRO A 6 34.98 -12.23 -7.41
N GLU A 7 35.32 -12.86 -8.53
CA GLU A 7 35.80 -12.18 -9.74
C GLU A 7 34.69 -11.23 -10.23
N PHE A 8 34.80 -9.94 -9.91
CA PHE A 8 33.84 -8.90 -10.31
C PHE A 8 34.44 -8.06 -11.45
N ALA A 9 33.57 -7.37 -12.20
CA ALA A 9 34.04 -6.39 -13.17
C ALA A 9 34.94 -5.35 -12.45
N ASN A 10 36.21 -5.29 -12.85
CA ASN A 10 37.13 -4.26 -12.37
C ASN A 10 36.63 -2.90 -12.91
N TYR A 11 35.99 -2.11 -12.04
CA TYR A 11 35.74 -0.71 -12.35
C TYR A 11 37.06 0.06 -12.31
N ARG A 12 37.17 1.12 -13.11
CA ARG A 12 38.43 1.87 -13.18
C ARG A 12 38.75 2.52 -11.83
N PRO A 13 40.02 2.48 -11.37
CA PRO A 13 40.43 3.17 -10.16
C PRO A 13 40.41 4.71 -10.36
N ASP A 14 40.50 5.15 -11.61
CA ASP A 14 40.51 6.54 -12.04
C ASP A 14 39.68 6.77 -13.32
N TYR A 15 39.27 8.01 -13.52
CA TYR A 15 38.48 8.42 -14.67
C TYR A 15 39.11 9.64 -15.30
N ASP A 16 39.40 9.54 -16.59
CA ASP A 16 39.97 10.65 -17.36
C ASP A 16 39.05 11.87 -17.27
N SER A 17 39.63 13.03 -16.95
CA SER A 17 38.92 14.33 -16.84
C SER A 17 37.86 14.44 -15.74
N LEU A 18 37.79 13.47 -14.81
CA LEU A 18 36.87 13.56 -13.67
C LEU A 18 37.30 14.67 -12.71
N THR A 19 36.37 15.58 -12.42
CA THR A 19 36.56 16.50 -11.30
C THR A 19 36.21 15.77 -10.02
N VAL A 20 37.23 15.39 -9.25
CA VAL A 20 37.07 14.65 -8.00
C VAL A 20 36.64 15.59 -6.89
N VAL A 21 35.54 15.27 -6.20
CA VAL A 21 35.08 15.96 -4.98
C VAL A 21 35.34 15.15 -3.72
N HIS A 22 35.51 13.82 -3.84
CA HIS A 22 35.91 12.93 -2.77
C HIS A 22 36.66 11.72 -3.34
N THR A 23 37.66 11.18 -2.63
CA THR A 23 38.49 10.06 -3.10
C THR A 23 38.06 8.69 -2.59
N GLU A 24 37.43 8.59 -1.41
CA GLU A 24 37.04 7.29 -0.81
C GLU A 24 35.70 7.30 0.01
N PRO A 25 34.56 6.93 -0.57
CA PRO A 25 34.42 6.39 -1.91
C PRO A 25 34.69 7.51 -2.91
N LEU A 26 35.05 7.13 -4.13
CA LEU A 26 35.20 8.10 -5.18
C LEU A 26 33.84 8.78 -5.43
N VAL A 27 33.84 10.11 -5.40
CA VAL A 27 32.73 10.96 -5.84
C VAL A 27 33.32 12.04 -6.72
N GLY A 28 32.75 12.22 -7.90
CA GLY A 28 33.17 13.27 -8.82
C GLY A 28 32.12 13.56 -9.87
N TYR A 29 32.47 14.44 -10.80
CA TYR A 29 31.63 14.74 -11.94
C TYR A 29 32.40 15.01 -13.22
N LEU A 30 31.72 14.76 -14.34
CA LEU A 30 32.17 15.05 -15.68
C LEU A 30 31.12 15.94 -16.37
N ASP A 31 31.57 17.00 -17.04
CA ASP A 31 30.69 17.87 -17.81
C ASP A 31 30.61 17.40 -19.28
N HIS A 32 29.54 17.78 -19.96
CA HIS A 32 29.34 17.56 -21.41
C HIS A 32 29.38 16.08 -21.84
N ILE A 33 28.89 15.17 -20.99
CA ILE A 33 28.80 13.74 -21.31
C ILE A 33 27.70 13.45 -22.35
N ILE A 34 26.64 14.24 -22.31
CA ILE A 34 25.56 14.25 -23.31
C ILE A 34 25.34 15.67 -23.82
N SER A 35 24.90 15.78 -25.07
CA SER A 35 24.60 17.05 -25.72
C SER A 35 23.23 17.61 -25.30
N PRO A 36 23.00 18.93 -25.43
CA PRO A 36 21.68 19.52 -25.18
C PRO A 36 20.56 18.89 -26.00
N VAL A 37 20.85 18.45 -27.23
CA VAL A 37 19.88 17.76 -28.11
C VAL A 37 19.52 16.38 -27.54
N GLU A 38 20.49 15.63 -27.04
CA GLU A 38 20.25 14.35 -26.36
C GLU A 38 19.46 14.57 -25.06
N CYS A 39 19.75 15.64 -24.32
CA CYS A 39 18.99 15.99 -23.12
C CYS A 39 17.51 16.23 -23.43
N GLU A 40 17.22 17.11 -24.40
CA GLU A 40 15.86 17.44 -24.81
C GLU A 40 15.11 16.22 -25.36
N TYR A 41 15.81 15.37 -26.11
CA TYR A 41 15.25 14.12 -26.63
C TYR A 41 14.77 13.19 -25.50
N LEU A 42 15.59 13.00 -24.46
CA LEU A 42 15.23 12.13 -23.33
C LEU A 42 14.07 12.71 -22.50
N ILE A 43 14.02 14.02 -22.31
CA ILE A 43 12.89 14.70 -21.64
C ILE A 43 11.60 14.46 -22.43
N LYS A 44 11.59 14.75 -23.74
CA LYS A 44 10.43 14.52 -24.62
C LYS A 44 9.99 13.06 -24.67
N LEU A 45 10.94 12.13 -24.60
CA LEU A 45 10.61 10.70 -24.59
C LEU A 45 9.86 10.30 -23.32
N ALA A 46 10.14 10.99 -22.21
CA ALA A 46 9.58 10.74 -20.88
C ALA A 46 8.29 11.54 -20.58
N GLU A 47 8.13 12.73 -21.16
CA GLU A 47 6.94 13.56 -21.02
C GLU A 47 5.65 12.76 -21.30
N GLY A 48 4.66 12.90 -20.41
CA GLY A 48 3.39 12.17 -20.49
C GLY A 48 3.47 10.66 -20.15
N LYS A 49 4.65 10.12 -19.86
CA LYS A 49 4.86 8.68 -19.54
C LYS A 49 5.48 8.43 -18.17
N ILE A 50 6.01 9.46 -17.51
CA ILE A 50 6.54 9.34 -16.14
C ILE A 50 5.43 8.97 -15.15
N LYS A 51 5.76 8.11 -14.18
CA LYS A 51 4.85 7.68 -13.11
C LYS A 51 5.49 7.93 -11.74
N ARG A 52 4.70 7.99 -10.68
CA ARG A 52 5.18 8.15 -9.30
C ARG A 52 6.25 7.09 -8.98
N ALA A 53 7.41 7.53 -8.48
CA ALA A 53 8.54 6.64 -8.23
C ALA A 53 8.31 5.71 -7.01
N LYS A 54 8.80 4.47 -7.10
CA LYS A 54 8.75 3.45 -6.05
C LYS A 54 10.14 3.20 -5.41
N VAL A 55 10.16 2.67 -4.19
CA VAL A 55 11.32 2.18 -3.45
C VAL A 55 11.19 0.68 -3.19
N SER A 56 12.32 -0.04 -3.07
CA SER A 56 12.31 -1.47 -2.72
C SER A 56 12.25 -1.64 -1.20
N MET A 57 11.29 -2.42 -0.70
CA MET A 57 11.16 -2.87 0.70
C MET A 57 11.35 -4.38 0.78
N ASP A 58 11.43 -4.96 1.98
CA ASP A 58 11.85 -6.35 2.19
C ASP A 58 11.04 -7.41 1.42
N GLU A 59 9.77 -7.14 1.08
CA GLU A 59 8.91 -8.08 0.33
C GLU A 59 8.45 -7.56 -1.06
N GLN A 60 8.47 -6.25 -1.31
CA GLN A 60 7.92 -5.67 -2.54
C GLN A 60 8.46 -4.28 -2.89
N TYR A 61 8.13 -3.78 -4.09
CA TYR A 61 8.33 -2.36 -4.46
C TYR A 61 7.12 -1.53 -4.01
N THR A 62 7.32 -0.53 -3.16
CA THR A 62 6.25 0.35 -2.64
C THR A 62 6.49 1.82 -2.97
N VAL A 63 5.45 2.64 -2.95
CA VAL A 63 5.58 4.11 -2.96
C VAL A 63 6.00 4.56 -1.55
N SER A 64 6.91 5.52 -1.44
CA SER A 64 7.37 6.05 -0.15
C SER A 64 7.49 7.56 -0.20
N ASP A 65 7.11 8.23 0.90
CA ASP A 65 7.31 9.67 1.08
C ASP A 65 8.78 10.09 1.03
N GLY A 66 9.70 9.15 1.25
CA GLY A 66 11.14 9.40 1.13
C GLY A 66 11.62 9.65 -0.30
N ARG A 67 10.78 9.43 -1.32
CA ARG A 67 11.06 9.77 -2.72
C ARG A 67 9.83 10.40 -3.34
N SER A 68 9.80 11.72 -3.51
CA SER A 68 8.59 12.46 -3.94
C SER A 68 8.48 12.74 -5.46
N GLY A 69 9.51 12.39 -6.24
CA GLY A 69 9.51 12.55 -7.71
C GLY A 69 8.82 11.44 -8.52
N SER A 70 8.91 11.58 -9.84
CA SER A 70 8.40 10.62 -10.84
C SER A 70 9.53 10.00 -11.66
N ASN A 71 9.32 8.80 -12.23
CA ASN A 71 10.30 8.14 -13.08
C ASN A 71 9.72 7.42 -14.30
N LEU A 72 10.59 7.12 -15.26
CA LEU A 72 10.34 6.25 -16.41
C LEU A 72 11.59 5.40 -16.68
N TRP A 73 11.41 4.11 -16.96
CA TRP A 73 12.50 3.22 -17.36
C TRP A 73 12.59 3.10 -18.88
N LEU A 74 13.77 3.34 -19.43
CA LEU A 74 14.07 3.26 -20.86
C LEU A 74 15.01 2.09 -21.15
N SER A 75 14.58 1.20 -22.05
CA SER A 75 15.37 0.03 -22.45
C SER A 75 16.34 0.38 -23.58
N TYR A 76 17.61 0.01 -23.42
CA TYR A 76 18.65 0.16 -24.46
C TYR A 76 18.36 -0.64 -25.75
N ARG A 77 17.40 -1.57 -25.75
CA ARG A 77 17.04 -2.36 -26.94
C ARG A 77 15.94 -1.72 -27.78
N LYS A 78 15.20 -0.76 -27.22
CA LYS A 78 14.01 -0.17 -27.84
C LYS A 78 14.29 1.15 -28.55
N ASP A 79 15.41 1.80 -28.23
CA ASP A 79 15.73 3.15 -28.70
C ASP A 79 17.24 3.29 -28.96
N ALA A 80 17.61 3.69 -30.18
CA ALA A 80 19.00 3.78 -30.61
C ALA A 80 19.77 4.92 -29.93
N THR A 81 19.10 6.03 -29.61
CA THR A 81 19.70 7.16 -28.90
C THR A 81 20.00 6.78 -27.46
N VAL A 82 19.03 6.15 -26.78
CA VAL A 82 19.22 5.62 -25.41
C VAL A 82 20.36 4.60 -25.37
N ASN A 83 20.44 3.71 -26.36
CA ASN A 83 21.54 2.75 -26.50
C ASN A 83 22.91 3.45 -26.65
N SER A 84 23.01 4.43 -27.56
CA SER A 84 24.25 5.15 -27.82
C SER A 84 24.76 5.90 -26.59
N ILE A 85 23.85 6.57 -25.85
CA ILE A 85 24.16 7.25 -24.59
C ILE A 85 24.62 6.23 -23.55
N GLY A 86 23.89 5.12 -23.38
CA GLY A 86 24.26 4.05 -22.45
C GLY A 86 25.64 3.49 -22.73
N GLN A 87 25.97 3.18 -24.00
CA GLN A 87 27.27 2.65 -24.39
C GLN A 87 28.41 3.65 -24.13
N ARG A 88 28.17 4.94 -24.38
CA ARG A 88 29.13 6.01 -24.08
C ARG A 88 29.45 6.07 -22.58
N ILE A 89 28.42 6.06 -21.74
CA ILE A 89 28.57 6.08 -20.29
C ILE A 89 29.23 4.79 -19.80
N ALA A 90 28.84 3.62 -20.31
CA ALA A 90 29.48 2.35 -19.99
C ALA A 90 30.99 2.35 -20.29
N ASN A 91 31.38 2.89 -21.45
CA ASN A 91 32.80 3.02 -21.81
C ASN A 91 33.56 3.97 -20.86
N LEU A 92 32.93 5.05 -20.41
CA LEU A 92 33.50 5.98 -19.42
C LEU A 92 33.64 5.32 -18.05
N VAL A 93 32.60 4.62 -17.59
CA VAL A 93 32.57 3.92 -16.29
C VAL A 93 33.55 2.74 -16.28
N GLY A 94 33.84 2.16 -17.44
CA GLY A 94 34.68 0.97 -17.59
C GLY A 94 33.95 -0.34 -17.29
N ILE A 95 32.63 -0.29 -17.10
CA ILE A 95 31.78 -1.46 -16.91
C ILE A 95 30.91 -1.64 -18.16
N PRO A 96 30.85 -2.84 -18.78
CA PRO A 96 30.02 -3.08 -19.96
C PRO A 96 28.54 -2.73 -19.77
N LEU A 97 27.88 -2.29 -20.85
CA LEU A 97 26.46 -1.91 -20.81
C LEU A 97 25.54 -3.08 -20.42
N GLU A 98 25.95 -4.32 -20.67
CA GLU A 98 25.22 -5.52 -20.27
C GLU A 98 25.15 -5.72 -18.75
N ASN A 99 26.03 -5.07 -17.99
CA ASN A 99 25.99 -5.03 -16.53
C ASN A 99 25.13 -3.87 -15.99
N ALA A 100 24.62 -3.00 -16.86
CA ALA A 100 23.84 -1.85 -16.44
C ALA A 100 22.34 -2.17 -16.36
N GLU A 101 21.67 -1.65 -15.33
CA GLU A 101 20.21 -1.57 -15.35
C GLU A 101 19.74 -0.67 -16.51
N ALA A 102 18.46 -0.82 -16.87
CA ALA A 102 17.80 0.11 -17.79
C ALA A 102 17.93 1.56 -17.29
N MET A 103 18.02 2.51 -18.23
CA MET A 103 18.15 3.93 -17.89
C MET A 103 16.87 4.40 -17.19
N GLN A 104 17.01 4.99 -16.00
CA GLN A 104 15.87 5.52 -15.24
C GLN A 104 15.82 7.04 -15.35
N VAL A 105 14.93 7.59 -16.17
CA VAL A 105 14.67 9.03 -16.25
C VAL A 105 13.85 9.47 -15.05
N LEU A 106 14.18 10.63 -14.50
CA LEU A 106 13.66 11.21 -13.27
C LEU A 106 13.15 12.63 -13.52
N HIS A 107 12.04 12.97 -12.87
CA HIS A 107 11.52 14.34 -12.80
C HIS A 107 11.19 14.72 -11.36
N TYR A 108 11.69 15.87 -10.93
CA TYR A 108 11.36 16.51 -9.66
C TYR A 108 10.91 17.95 -9.91
N GLY A 109 9.69 18.27 -9.46
CA GLY A 109 9.18 19.64 -9.36
C GLY A 109 9.65 20.34 -8.08
N PRO A 110 9.20 21.58 -7.84
CA PRO A 110 9.50 22.32 -6.60
C PRO A 110 9.18 21.49 -5.35
N GLU A 111 10.04 21.59 -4.34
CA GLU A 111 9.97 20.88 -3.04
C GLU A 111 10.11 19.35 -3.10
N GLN A 112 10.13 18.75 -4.30
CA GLN A 112 10.34 17.32 -4.43
C GLN A 112 11.82 16.95 -4.22
N GLU A 113 12.06 15.82 -3.57
CA GLU A 113 13.37 15.34 -3.17
C GLU A 113 13.46 13.81 -3.28
N TYR A 114 14.69 13.33 -3.09
CA TYR A 114 14.94 11.94 -2.73
C TYR A 114 15.80 11.92 -1.48
N ARG A 115 15.23 11.46 -0.36
CA ARG A 115 15.91 11.35 0.92
C ARG A 115 17.17 10.49 0.82
N ALA A 116 18.05 10.68 1.78
CA ALA A 116 19.33 10.00 1.86
C ALA A 116 19.18 8.47 1.83
N HIS A 117 19.84 7.82 0.88
CA HIS A 117 19.81 6.38 0.67
C HIS A 117 21.14 5.85 0.13
N TYR A 118 21.26 4.52 0.08
CA TYR A 118 22.36 3.83 -0.60
C TYR A 118 21.82 3.18 -1.87
N ASP A 119 22.64 3.19 -2.93
CA ASP A 119 22.33 2.45 -4.14
C ASP A 119 22.80 0.99 -4.07
N ALA A 120 23.90 0.71 -3.37
CA ALA A 120 24.31 -0.65 -3.02
C ALA A 120 23.41 -1.23 -1.93
N TYR A 121 23.33 -2.56 -1.90
CA TYR A 121 22.55 -3.32 -0.93
C TYR A 121 23.44 -4.02 0.11
N ASN A 122 22.91 -4.27 1.30
CA ASN A 122 23.56 -5.17 2.25
C ASN A 122 23.25 -6.63 1.88
N LEU A 123 24.26 -7.38 1.40
CA LEU A 123 24.09 -8.77 0.95
C LEU A 123 23.88 -9.79 2.09
N ASP A 124 24.04 -9.40 3.36
CA ASP A 124 23.63 -10.21 4.53
C ASP A 124 22.11 -10.25 4.73
N THR A 125 21.34 -9.56 3.90
CA THR A 125 19.88 -9.46 4.06
C THR A 125 19.15 -10.15 2.93
N VAL A 126 17.96 -10.70 3.22
CA VAL A 126 17.06 -11.26 2.21
C VAL A 126 16.78 -10.24 1.10
N ARG A 127 16.52 -8.99 1.48
CA ARG A 127 16.30 -7.88 0.56
C ARG A 127 17.49 -7.66 -0.37
N GLY A 128 18.70 -7.61 0.18
CA GLY A 128 19.91 -7.38 -0.61
C GLY A 128 20.16 -8.51 -1.61
N GLN A 129 20.06 -9.76 -1.17
CA GLN A 129 20.20 -10.92 -2.06
C GLN A 129 19.11 -10.95 -3.13
N ARG A 130 17.86 -10.59 -2.80
CA ARG A 130 16.78 -10.48 -3.80
C ARG A 130 17.05 -9.37 -4.83
N CYS A 131 17.41 -8.18 -4.38
CA CYS A 131 17.67 -7.03 -5.24
C CYS A 131 18.92 -7.22 -6.12
N CYS A 132 19.90 -8.00 -5.65
CA CYS A 132 21.13 -8.33 -6.38
C CYS A 132 21.10 -9.72 -7.03
N ALA A 133 19.94 -10.39 -7.08
CA ALA A 133 19.82 -11.77 -7.58
C ALA A 133 20.29 -11.94 -9.03
N TYR A 134 20.24 -10.85 -9.81
CA TYR A 134 20.73 -10.75 -11.18
C TYR A 134 21.73 -9.60 -11.27
N GLY A 135 22.83 -9.82 -11.98
CA GLY A 135 23.93 -8.85 -12.09
C GLY A 135 24.77 -8.65 -10.82
N GLY A 136 24.28 -9.02 -9.64
CA GLY A 136 24.99 -8.85 -8.37
C GLY A 136 24.90 -7.43 -7.83
N GLN A 137 25.91 -7.01 -7.06
CA GLN A 137 25.92 -5.72 -6.39
C GLN A 137 26.02 -4.55 -7.38
N ARG A 138 25.39 -3.42 -7.06
CA ARG A 138 25.60 -2.14 -7.75
C ARG A 138 26.92 -1.53 -7.31
N LEU A 139 27.92 -1.48 -8.19
CA LEU A 139 29.26 -0.98 -7.87
C LEU A 139 29.37 0.53 -8.08
N VAL A 140 28.80 1.03 -9.18
CA VAL A 140 28.94 2.43 -9.61
C VAL A 140 27.59 3.01 -10.01
N THR A 141 27.34 4.24 -9.58
CA THR A 141 26.17 5.02 -10.01
C THR A 141 26.61 6.19 -10.87
N ALA A 142 25.94 6.35 -12.01
CA ALA A 142 26.00 7.53 -12.85
C ALA A 142 24.65 8.26 -12.82
N VAL A 143 24.64 9.50 -12.34
CA VAL A 143 23.47 10.40 -12.38
C VAL A 143 23.75 11.53 -13.36
N VAL A 144 23.00 11.60 -14.45
CA VAL A 144 23.20 12.61 -15.50
C VAL A 144 22.07 13.62 -15.48
N TYR A 145 22.40 14.90 -15.38
CA TYR A 145 21.44 16.00 -15.37
C TYR A 145 21.05 16.40 -16.80
N LEU A 146 19.75 16.46 -17.07
CA LEU A 146 19.18 16.77 -18.38
C LEU A 146 18.85 18.25 -18.54
N CYS A 147 18.73 18.99 -17.44
CA CYS A 147 18.53 20.44 -17.44
C CYS A 147 19.40 21.12 -16.38
N ASP A 148 19.56 22.43 -16.52
CA ASP A 148 20.03 23.26 -15.43
C ASP A 148 18.88 23.44 -14.42
N VAL A 149 19.22 23.45 -13.13
CA VAL A 149 18.26 23.73 -12.05
C VAL A 149 18.58 25.12 -11.52
N ALA A 150 17.56 25.98 -11.41
CA ALA A 150 17.77 27.38 -11.03
C ALA A 150 18.24 27.52 -9.57
N GLU A 151 17.71 26.69 -8.66
CA GLU A 151 18.14 26.65 -7.26
C GLU A 151 17.83 25.28 -6.62
N GLY A 152 18.76 24.74 -5.84
CA GLY A 152 18.64 23.41 -5.21
C GLY A 152 18.94 22.25 -6.17
N GLY A 153 18.36 21.08 -5.91
CA GLY A 153 18.43 19.93 -6.82
C GLY A 153 19.79 19.21 -6.94
N ALA A 154 20.79 19.53 -6.11
CA ALA A 154 22.08 18.85 -6.10
C ALA A 154 21.98 17.38 -5.67
N THR A 155 22.95 16.57 -6.11
CA THR A 155 23.21 15.26 -5.50
C THR A 155 24.16 15.47 -4.34
N THR A 156 23.66 15.31 -3.12
CA THR A 156 24.42 15.56 -1.89
C THR A 156 24.87 14.27 -1.24
N PHE A 157 26.02 14.30 -0.58
CA PHE A 157 26.58 13.19 0.19
C PHE A 157 26.72 13.63 1.65
N PRO A 158 25.65 13.51 2.47
CA PRO A 158 25.60 14.14 3.79
C PRO A 158 26.74 13.73 4.72
N LYS A 159 27.18 12.47 4.64
CA LYS A 159 28.29 11.95 5.47
C LYS A 159 29.66 12.47 5.06
N LEU A 160 29.84 12.74 3.77
CA LEU A 160 31.08 13.28 3.21
C LEU A 160 31.11 14.81 3.24
N LYS A 161 29.93 15.46 3.43
CA LYS A 161 29.75 16.92 3.37
C LYS A 161 30.20 17.51 2.03
N VAL A 162 29.95 16.77 0.94
CA VAL A 162 30.18 17.22 -0.43
C VAL A 162 28.90 17.12 -1.25
N GLU A 163 28.86 17.84 -2.36
CA GLU A 163 27.74 17.80 -3.30
C GLU A 163 28.21 17.96 -4.75
N VAL A 164 27.40 17.46 -5.67
CA VAL A 164 27.56 17.70 -7.11
C VAL A 164 26.37 18.52 -7.58
N PRO A 165 26.56 19.82 -7.91
CA PRO A 165 25.46 20.67 -8.34
C PRO A 165 24.97 20.27 -9.73
N PRO A 166 23.66 20.39 -10.00
CA PRO A 166 23.07 20.04 -11.29
C PRO A 166 23.53 21.02 -12.36
N LYS A 167 23.84 20.49 -13.54
CA LYS A 167 24.21 21.26 -14.73
C LYS A 167 23.86 20.43 -15.96
N GLN A 168 23.21 21.00 -16.96
CA GLN A 168 22.82 20.25 -18.15
C GLN A 168 24.03 19.51 -18.77
N GLY A 169 23.86 18.21 -19.00
CA GLY A 169 24.89 17.34 -19.58
C GLY A 169 26.00 16.91 -18.62
N ARG A 170 25.94 17.32 -17.35
CA ARG A 170 26.86 16.85 -16.30
C ARG A 170 26.43 15.47 -15.81
N MET A 171 27.41 14.60 -15.61
CA MET A 171 27.28 13.31 -14.94
C MET A 171 27.95 13.38 -13.57
N ALA A 172 27.19 13.23 -12.49
CA ALA A 172 27.73 12.84 -11.20
C ALA A 172 28.05 11.34 -11.24
N LEU A 173 29.26 10.97 -10.81
CA LEU A 173 29.76 9.61 -10.81
C LEU A 173 30.28 9.28 -9.42
N PHE A 174 29.82 8.17 -8.85
CA PHE A 174 30.29 7.74 -7.54
C PHE A 174 30.31 6.23 -7.37
N HIS A 175 31.24 5.76 -6.54
CA HIS A 175 31.35 4.36 -6.15
C HIS A 175 30.45 4.08 -4.96
N ASN A 176 29.63 3.02 -5.08
CA ASN A 176 28.71 2.59 -4.04
C ASN A 176 29.39 1.68 -3.00
N THR A 177 30.43 0.99 -3.43
CA THR A 177 31.28 0.04 -2.69
C THR A 177 32.75 0.40 -2.89
N THR A 178 33.65 -0.11 -2.04
CA THR A 178 35.10 0.01 -2.22
C THR A 178 35.73 -1.39 -2.24
N ASP A 179 36.71 -1.67 -1.38
CA ASP A 179 37.28 -3.00 -1.19
C ASP A 179 36.21 -3.98 -0.70
N ASP A 180 35.24 -3.53 0.10
CA ASP A 180 34.09 -4.34 0.48
C ASP A 180 32.95 -4.16 -0.52
N THR A 181 32.76 -5.17 -1.37
CA THR A 181 31.70 -5.22 -2.38
C THR A 181 30.42 -5.90 -1.87
N MET A 182 30.45 -6.44 -0.65
CA MET A 182 29.31 -7.10 -0.03
C MET A 182 28.37 -6.13 0.68
N HIS A 183 28.91 -5.00 1.14
CA HIS A 183 28.17 -4.00 1.88
C HIS A 183 28.24 -2.62 1.23
N PRO A 184 27.23 -1.76 1.42
CA PRO A 184 27.30 -0.38 0.97
C PRO A 184 28.41 0.38 1.70
N HIS A 185 29.23 1.13 0.97
CA HIS A 185 30.21 2.01 1.59
C HIS A 185 29.48 3.12 2.37
N LYS A 186 29.80 3.33 3.64
CA LYS A 186 29.07 4.29 4.49
C LYS A 186 29.05 5.71 3.91
N GLY A 187 30.11 6.11 3.20
CA GLY A 187 30.22 7.41 2.54
C GLY A 187 29.38 7.58 1.27
N SER A 188 28.87 6.50 0.67
CA SER A 188 28.03 6.58 -0.54
C SER A 188 26.56 6.91 -0.24
N LEU A 189 26.21 7.14 1.03
CA LEU A 189 24.91 7.67 1.43
C LEU A 189 24.70 9.01 0.74
N HIS A 190 23.69 9.09 -0.12
CA HIS A 190 23.45 10.26 -0.95
C HIS A 190 21.97 10.58 -1.06
N ALA A 191 21.67 11.84 -1.37
CA ALA A 191 20.31 12.36 -1.51
C ALA A 191 20.22 13.24 -2.77
N GLY A 192 19.01 13.31 -3.34
CA GLY A 192 18.66 14.39 -4.26
C GLY A 192 18.06 15.53 -3.45
N SER A 193 18.81 16.60 -3.23
CA SER A 193 18.32 17.75 -2.46
C SER A 193 17.06 18.35 -3.10
N PRO A 194 16.15 18.92 -2.30
CA PRO A 194 14.94 19.57 -2.80
C PRO A 194 15.24 20.56 -3.92
N VAL A 195 14.35 20.59 -4.92
CA VAL A 195 14.35 21.67 -5.92
C VAL A 195 13.71 22.89 -5.28
N VAL A 196 14.50 23.95 -5.08
CA VAL A 196 13.98 25.21 -4.50
C VAL A 196 13.36 26.06 -5.60
N LYS A 197 13.96 26.08 -6.80
CA LYS A 197 13.44 26.83 -7.94
C LYS A 197 13.71 26.12 -9.26
N GLY A 198 12.69 26.08 -10.12
CA GLY A 198 12.71 25.42 -11.42
C GLY A 198 12.25 23.98 -11.33
N GLU A 199 12.82 23.13 -12.17
CA GLU A 199 12.57 21.69 -12.19
C GLU A 199 13.89 20.95 -12.42
N LYS A 200 13.95 19.69 -11.97
CA LYS A 200 15.10 18.82 -12.18
C LYS A 200 14.69 17.62 -13.02
N TRP A 201 15.27 17.56 -14.21
CA TRP A 201 15.32 16.37 -15.05
C TRP A 201 16.70 15.74 -14.96
N ALA A 202 16.73 14.43 -14.72
CA ALA A 202 17.95 13.65 -14.69
C ALA A 202 17.68 12.21 -15.15
N PHE A 203 18.73 11.41 -15.34
CA PHE A 203 18.58 9.97 -15.33
C PHE A 203 19.68 9.29 -14.53
N ASN A 204 19.35 8.10 -14.02
CA ASN A 204 20.30 7.22 -13.34
C ASN A 204 20.64 6.02 -14.22
N ILE A 205 21.89 5.60 -14.16
CA ILE A 205 22.34 4.28 -14.60
C ILE A 205 23.11 3.64 -13.44
N TRP A 206 22.68 2.45 -13.05
CA TRP A 206 23.35 1.63 -12.05
C TRP A 206 24.11 0.51 -12.74
N PHE A 207 25.41 0.43 -12.46
CA PHE A 207 26.29 -0.59 -13.01
C PHE A 207 26.55 -1.68 -11.99
N HIS A 208 26.24 -2.91 -12.37
CA HIS A 208 26.38 -4.08 -11.52
C HIS A 208 27.72 -4.78 -11.71
N ALA A 209 28.06 -5.61 -10.73
CA ALA A 209 29.31 -6.35 -10.70
C ALA A 209 29.44 -7.40 -11.81
N ARG A 210 28.30 -7.88 -12.34
CA ARG A 210 28.17 -8.91 -13.38
C ARG A 210 27.08 -8.55 -14.40
N PRO A 211 27.02 -9.21 -15.57
CA PRO A 211 25.95 -8.98 -16.54
C PRO A 211 24.55 -9.17 -15.93
N MET A 212 23.60 -8.30 -16.28
CA MET A 212 22.23 -8.31 -15.73
C MET A 212 21.45 -9.59 -16.03
N MET A 213 21.89 -10.39 -17.00
CA MET A 213 21.28 -11.69 -17.31
C MET A 213 21.86 -12.82 -16.45
N GLU A 214 22.97 -12.57 -15.75
CA GLU A 214 23.63 -13.56 -14.92
C GLU A 214 23.00 -13.63 -13.53
N LYS A 215 22.47 -14.80 -13.19
CA LYS A 215 21.92 -15.07 -11.86
C LYS A 215 23.05 -15.35 -10.87
N GLN A 216 22.97 -14.71 -9.70
CA GLN A 216 23.94 -14.87 -8.63
C GLN A 216 23.61 -16.04 -7.72
N ASP A 217 24.65 -16.73 -7.24
CA ASP A 217 24.55 -17.69 -6.15
C ASP A 217 25.30 -17.19 -4.93
N PHE A 218 24.60 -16.49 -4.02
CA PHE A 218 25.22 -15.94 -2.81
C PHE A 218 25.80 -17.01 -1.87
N GLY A 219 25.50 -18.30 -2.07
CA GLY A 219 26.15 -19.37 -1.32
C GLY A 219 27.63 -19.56 -1.67
N THR A 220 28.10 -18.99 -2.78
CA THR A 220 29.51 -19.01 -3.18
C THR A 220 30.26 -17.75 -2.74
N TYR A 221 29.55 -16.76 -2.16
CA TYR A 221 30.14 -15.49 -1.77
C TYR A 221 30.82 -15.64 -0.39
N PRO A 222 32.11 -15.30 -0.25
CA PRO A 222 32.82 -15.45 1.01
C PRO A 222 32.16 -14.63 2.13
N GLY A 223 31.86 -15.29 3.25
CA GLY A 223 31.28 -14.64 4.43
C GLY A 223 29.79 -14.31 4.34
N ILE A 224 29.13 -14.58 3.20
CA ILE A 224 27.69 -14.35 3.03
C ILE A 224 26.92 -15.65 3.27
N GLN A 225 25.93 -15.60 4.15
CA GLN A 225 24.97 -16.69 4.29
C GLN A 225 23.90 -16.56 3.20
N LYS A 226 23.75 -17.59 2.35
CA LYS A 226 22.65 -17.63 1.38
C LYS A 226 21.31 -17.66 2.10
N HIS A 227 20.44 -16.71 1.75
CA HIS A 227 19.05 -16.70 2.16
C HIS A 227 18.17 -17.35 1.09
N GLU A 228 17.11 -18.02 1.52
CA GLU A 228 16.02 -18.33 0.61
C GLU A 228 15.34 -17.02 0.20
N ILE A 229 15.55 -16.62 -1.05
CA ILE A 229 14.79 -15.52 -1.64
C ILE A 229 13.36 -16.04 -1.82
N PRO A 230 12.35 -15.43 -1.16
CA PRO A 230 10.97 -15.84 -1.33
C PRO A 230 10.64 -15.83 -2.82
N LYS A 231 10.15 -16.95 -3.36
CA LYS A 231 9.66 -16.97 -4.74
C LYS A 231 8.59 -15.89 -4.86
N PRO A 232 8.50 -15.19 -6.01
CA PRO A 232 7.37 -14.29 -6.24
C PRO A 232 6.11 -15.09 -5.96
N ASN A 233 5.28 -14.58 -5.07
CA ASN A 233 4.09 -15.27 -4.62
C ASN A 233 3.04 -15.23 -5.73
N ARG A 234 3.23 -16.13 -6.70
CA ARG A 234 2.42 -16.23 -7.91
C ARG A 234 1.10 -16.88 -7.56
N VAL A 235 0.03 -16.31 -8.08
CA VAL A 235 -1.28 -16.97 -8.03
C VAL A 235 -1.26 -18.21 -8.91
N LYS A 236 -2.07 -19.23 -8.60
CA LYS A 236 -2.08 -20.53 -9.29
C LYS A 236 -2.89 -20.52 -10.60
N VAL A 237 -3.21 -19.35 -11.13
CA VAL A 237 -3.97 -19.18 -12.38
C VAL A 237 -3.11 -18.54 -13.46
N ALA A 238 -3.39 -18.84 -14.73
CA ALA A 238 -2.62 -18.35 -15.87
C ALA A 238 -2.96 -16.90 -16.23
N SER A 239 -4.21 -16.49 -15.99
CA SER A 239 -4.69 -15.12 -16.21
C SER A 239 -5.94 -14.87 -15.37
N LEU A 240 -6.30 -13.59 -15.23
CA LEU A 240 -7.50 -13.17 -14.54
C LEU A 240 -8.23 -12.10 -15.34
N VAL A 241 -9.52 -12.35 -15.60
CA VAL A 241 -10.47 -11.30 -15.96
C VAL A 241 -11.30 -10.93 -14.73
N HIS A 242 -11.84 -9.72 -14.66
CA HIS A 242 -12.72 -9.35 -13.55
C HIS A 242 -13.96 -8.60 -14.03
N GLN A 243 -15.07 -8.79 -13.31
CA GLN A 243 -16.36 -8.14 -13.53
C GLN A 243 -16.83 -7.50 -12.22
N VAL A 244 -16.80 -6.17 -12.15
CA VAL A 244 -17.18 -5.43 -10.95
C VAL A 244 -18.10 -4.27 -11.29
N ASN A 245 -19.12 -4.03 -10.45
CA ASN A 245 -20.05 -2.91 -10.63
C ASN A 245 -19.85 -1.80 -9.58
N ARG A 246 -18.82 -1.92 -8.75
CA ARG A 246 -18.42 -0.95 -7.71
C ARG A 246 -16.88 -0.89 -7.63
N ALA A 247 -16.34 0.31 -7.39
CA ALA A 247 -14.90 0.55 -7.20
C ALA A 247 -13.99 0.02 -8.33
N ASN A 248 -14.45 0.11 -9.60
CA ASN A 248 -13.77 -0.49 -10.76
C ASN A 248 -12.27 -0.17 -10.84
N ALA A 249 -11.91 1.12 -10.72
CA ALA A 249 -10.51 1.55 -10.78
C ALA A 249 -9.61 0.91 -9.70
N LEU A 250 -10.15 0.61 -8.51
CA LEU A 250 -9.38 -0.01 -7.42
C LEU A 250 -9.17 -1.50 -7.67
N PHE A 251 -10.17 -2.19 -8.24
CA PHE A 251 -10.02 -3.58 -8.67
C PHE A 251 -9.07 -3.72 -9.85
N ASP A 252 -9.13 -2.82 -10.83
CA ASP A 252 -8.18 -2.73 -11.95
C ASP A 252 -6.73 -2.65 -11.42
N GLU A 253 -6.49 -1.74 -10.48
CA GLU A 253 -5.16 -1.59 -9.88
C GLU A 253 -4.75 -2.81 -9.05
N ALA A 254 -5.67 -3.34 -8.22
CA ALA A 254 -5.39 -4.48 -7.37
C ALA A 254 -5.03 -5.73 -8.18
N VAL A 255 -5.75 -5.99 -9.28
CA VAL A 255 -5.48 -7.10 -10.22
C VAL A 255 -4.17 -6.87 -10.96
N GLY A 256 -3.88 -5.62 -11.36
CA GLY A 256 -2.61 -5.27 -12.01
C GLY A 256 -1.35 -5.51 -11.16
N LYS A 257 -1.51 -5.68 -9.83
CA LYS A 257 -0.42 -6.03 -8.91
C LYS A 257 -0.18 -7.54 -8.77
N LEU A 258 -1.04 -8.39 -9.34
CA LEU A 258 -0.89 -9.85 -9.27
C LEU A 258 0.19 -10.34 -10.24
N THR A 259 0.89 -11.41 -9.83
CA THR A 259 1.80 -12.16 -10.70
C THR A 259 1.20 -13.55 -10.91
N PHE A 260 1.04 -13.96 -12.17
CA PHE A 260 0.34 -15.19 -12.56
C PHE A 260 1.28 -16.40 -12.62
N SER A 261 0.72 -17.61 -12.61
CA SER A 261 1.48 -18.84 -12.78
C SER A 261 1.94 -18.99 -14.23
N ASP A 262 3.18 -19.46 -14.43
CA ASP A 262 3.69 -19.85 -15.76
C ASP A 262 3.54 -21.37 -15.99
N ALA A 263 2.83 -22.09 -15.11
CA ALA A 263 2.65 -23.54 -15.23
C ALA A 263 1.73 -23.89 -16.41
N GLU A 264 2.09 -24.92 -17.18
CA GLU A 264 1.34 -25.33 -18.39
C GLU A 264 -0.10 -25.75 -18.11
N ASP A 265 -0.40 -26.23 -16.90
CA ASP A 265 -1.72 -26.66 -16.46
C ASP A 265 -2.53 -25.56 -15.77
N ALA A 266 -1.98 -24.36 -15.61
CA ALA A 266 -2.66 -23.25 -14.98
C ALA A 266 -3.85 -22.78 -15.84
N LYS A 267 -5.05 -22.76 -15.24
CA LYS A 267 -6.28 -22.31 -15.90
C LYS A 267 -6.51 -20.82 -15.70
N PRO A 268 -7.27 -20.15 -16.59
CA PRO A 268 -7.73 -18.79 -16.35
C PRO A 268 -8.74 -18.74 -15.19
N ALA A 269 -8.98 -17.54 -14.66
CA ALA A 269 -10.07 -17.28 -13.72
C ALA A 269 -10.82 -15.99 -14.05
N CYS A 270 -12.04 -15.89 -13.54
CA CYS A 270 -12.86 -14.69 -13.51
C CYS A 270 -13.15 -14.32 -12.06
N PHE A 271 -12.75 -13.11 -11.64
CA PHE A 271 -13.12 -12.57 -10.34
C PHE A 271 -14.33 -11.65 -10.47
N THR A 272 -15.35 -11.82 -9.63
CA THR A 272 -16.54 -10.96 -9.66
C THR A 272 -16.79 -10.30 -8.31
N TYR A 273 -16.96 -8.99 -8.29
CA TYR A 273 -17.45 -8.22 -7.13
C TYR A 273 -18.67 -7.42 -7.58
N TRP A 274 -19.84 -8.01 -7.40
CA TRP A 274 -21.07 -7.54 -8.02
C TRP A 274 -22.19 -7.39 -7.00
N ASP A 275 -22.58 -6.15 -6.73
CA ASP A 275 -23.76 -5.88 -5.91
C ASP A 275 -25.03 -6.18 -6.71
N THR A 276 -25.75 -7.24 -6.34
CA THR A 276 -26.94 -7.74 -7.04
C THR A 276 -28.23 -6.96 -6.73
N TYR A 277 -28.12 -5.74 -6.20
CA TYR A 277 -29.26 -4.84 -6.01
C TYR A 277 -30.04 -4.66 -7.33
N ASN A 278 -31.38 -4.58 -7.24
CA ASN A 278 -32.31 -4.57 -8.38
C ASN A 278 -32.13 -5.72 -9.37
N ASP A 279 -31.82 -6.91 -8.88
CA ASP A 279 -31.64 -8.14 -9.67
C ASP A 279 -30.55 -8.05 -10.74
N SER A 280 -29.61 -7.10 -10.62
CA SER A 280 -28.47 -7.03 -11.53
C SER A 280 -27.57 -8.27 -11.36
N ARG A 281 -26.95 -8.70 -12.46
CA ARG A 281 -26.02 -9.83 -12.52
C ARG A 281 -24.84 -9.48 -13.43
N PRO A 282 -23.62 -9.97 -13.13
CA PRO A 282 -22.49 -9.83 -14.03
C PRO A 282 -22.75 -10.60 -15.32
N ASP A 283 -22.30 -10.07 -16.45
CA ASP A 283 -22.28 -10.82 -17.70
C ASP A 283 -21.08 -11.79 -17.69
N LEU A 284 -21.38 -13.08 -17.78
CA LEU A 284 -20.41 -14.18 -17.75
C LEU A 284 -20.46 -15.00 -19.04
N SER A 285 -21.07 -14.48 -20.10
CA SER A 285 -21.25 -15.18 -21.38
C SER A 285 -19.94 -15.33 -22.17
N GLU A 286 -19.02 -14.37 -22.04
CA GLU A 286 -17.73 -14.34 -22.74
C GLU A 286 -16.55 -14.50 -21.78
N LEU A 287 -16.35 -15.73 -21.27
CA LEU A 287 -15.20 -16.06 -20.43
C LEU A 287 -14.20 -16.96 -21.16
N PRO A 288 -12.90 -16.89 -20.83
CA PRO A 288 -11.91 -17.85 -21.33
C PRO A 288 -12.33 -19.30 -21.03
N GLU A 289 -12.05 -20.21 -21.95
CA GLU A 289 -12.40 -21.63 -21.78
C GLU A 289 -11.77 -22.20 -20.50
N GLY A 290 -12.57 -22.90 -19.70
CA GLY A 290 -12.12 -23.50 -18.44
C GLY A 290 -11.89 -22.49 -17.30
N ALA A 291 -12.32 -21.23 -17.45
CA ALA A 291 -12.19 -20.22 -16.40
C ALA A 291 -12.99 -20.59 -15.16
N ARG A 292 -12.32 -20.59 -14.00
CA ARG A 292 -12.97 -20.66 -12.69
C ARG A 292 -13.59 -19.30 -12.34
N VAL A 293 -14.82 -19.27 -11.85
CA VAL A 293 -15.52 -18.01 -11.53
C VAL A 293 -15.65 -17.83 -10.02
N LEU A 294 -15.00 -16.81 -9.48
CA LEU A 294 -15.13 -16.42 -8.07
C LEU A 294 -16.29 -15.43 -7.93
N GLN A 295 -17.30 -15.76 -7.12
CA GLN A 295 -18.46 -14.90 -6.90
C GLN A 295 -18.70 -14.62 -5.42
N MET A 296 -19.31 -13.47 -5.15
CA MET A 296 -19.79 -13.17 -3.81
C MET A 296 -20.88 -14.16 -3.39
N ILE A 297 -20.94 -14.44 -2.09
CA ILE A 297 -22.09 -15.11 -1.48
C ILE A 297 -23.37 -14.31 -1.77
N GLU A 298 -24.49 -14.99 -2.01
CA GLU A 298 -25.73 -14.34 -2.43
C GLU A 298 -26.28 -13.41 -1.34
N ARG A 299 -26.92 -12.31 -1.75
CA ARG A 299 -27.51 -11.32 -0.84
C ARG A 299 -28.47 -11.95 0.18
N ALA A 300 -29.24 -12.96 -0.22
CA ALA A 300 -30.16 -13.68 0.66
C ALA A 300 -29.44 -14.35 1.84
N GLU A 301 -28.20 -14.77 1.64
CA GLU A 301 -27.38 -15.45 2.64
C GLU A 301 -26.57 -14.45 3.47
N MET A 302 -26.12 -13.32 2.93
CA MET A 302 -25.27 -12.37 3.69
C MET A 302 -26.01 -11.19 4.35
N ASN A 303 -27.18 -10.76 3.83
CA ASN A 303 -27.81 -9.50 4.26
C ASN A 303 -28.24 -9.44 5.73
N HIS A 304 -28.37 -10.59 6.40
CA HIS A 304 -28.72 -10.59 7.82
C HIS A 304 -27.60 -9.99 8.69
N LEU A 305 -26.33 -10.08 8.26
CA LEU A 305 -25.17 -9.52 8.97
C LEU A 305 -25.16 -7.99 8.96
N SER A 306 -25.59 -7.38 7.86
CA SER A 306 -25.64 -5.92 7.70
C SER A 306 -26.95 -5.28 8.15
N HIS A 307 -27.95 -6.08 8.52
CA HIS A 307 -29.24 -5.59 8.96
C HIS A 307 -29.20 -5.19 10.45
N LYS A 308 -29.24 -3.89 10.74
CA LYS A 308 -29.04 -3.34 12.10
C LYS A 308 -30.11 -3.76 13.12
N GLY A 309 -31.29 -4.18 12.67
CA GLY A 309 -32.32 -4.79 13.53
C GLY A 309 -32.19 -6.30 13.77
N LYS A 310 -31.43 -7.04 12.94
CA LYS A 310 -31.25 -8.49 13.10
C LYS A 310 -29.94 -8.81 13.81
N LEU A 311 -28.89 -8.03 13.53
CA LEU A 311 -27.58 -8.18 14.16
C LEU A 311 -27.64 -8.24 15.69
N PRO A 312 -28.35 -7.35 16.41
CA PRO A 312 -28.46 -7.42 17.87
C PRO A 312 -29.15 -8.70 18.35
N LEU A 313 -30.19 -9.16 17.65
CA LEU A 313 -30.89 -10.39 17.99
C LEU A 313 -29.99 -11.62 17.83
N MET A 314 -29.13 -11.62 16.81
CA MET A 314 -28.14 -12.69 16.60
C MET A 314 -27.05 -12.67 17.67
N LEU A 315 -26.59 -11.50 18.10
CA LEU A 315 -25.66 -11.37 19.20
C LEU A 315 -26.27 -11.93 20.50
N THR A 316 -27.50 -11.53 20.83
CA THR A 316 -28.22 -12.07 21.99
C THR A 316 -28.43 -13.58 21.93
N ALA A 317 -28.84 -14.11 20.77
CA ALA A 317 -29.03 -15.55 20.60
C ALA A 317 -27.74 -16.36 20.81
N ASN A 318 -26.56 -15.73 20.71
CA ASN A 318 -25.25 -16.34 20.90
C ASN A 318 -24.54 -15.88 22.18
N THR A 319 -25.20 -15.10 23.06
CA THR A 319 -24.58 -14.55 24.28
C THR A 319 -23.35 -13.67 23.98
N LEU A 320 -23.47 -12.81 22.97
CA LEU A 320 -22.40 -11.93 22.45
C LEU A 320 -22.77 -10.44 22.57
N GLU A 321 -23.71 -10.09 23.43
CA GLU A 321 -24.19 -8.72 23.60
C GLU A 321 -23.09 -7.76 24.05
N HIS A 322 -22.04 -8.26 24.73
CA HIS A 322 -20.90 -7.46 25.15
C HIS A 322 -20.04 -6.93 23.99
N LEU A 323 -20.20 -7.48 22.79
CA LEU A 323 -19.41 -7.08 21.61
C LEU A 323 -19.95 -5.84 20.92
N ALA A 324 -21.18 -5.41 21.19
CA ALA A 324 -21.81 -4.28 20.52
C ALA A 324 -22.65 -3.44 21.48
N PRO A 325 -22.88 -2.15 21.18
CA PRO A 325 -23.73 -1.31 22.02
C PRO A 325 -25.16 -1.82 22.00
N ALA A 326 -25.83 -1.74 23.16
CA ALA A 326 -27.23 -2.16 23.30
C ALA A 326 -28.10 -1.52 22.22
N THR A 327 -28.86 -2.34 21.50
CA THR A 327 -29.67 -1.90 20.36
C THR A 327 -31.09 -2.44 20.49
N TYR A 328 -32.06 -1.55 20.33
CA TYR A 328 -33.47 -1.79 20.59
C TYR A 328 -34.31 -1.51 19.34
N LEU A 329 -35.42 -2.26 19.21
CA LEU A 329 -36.36 -2.13 18.10
C LEU A 329 -37.54 -1.21 18.43
N THR A 330 -37.73 -0.83 19.70
CA THR A 330 -38.79 0.06 20.14
C THR A 330 -38.28 1.02 21.21
N THR A 331 -38.93 2.18 21.33
CA THR A 331 -38.62 3.19 22.35
C THR A 331 -38.84 2.65 23.75
N GLU A 332 -39.89 1.85 23.97
CA GLU A 332 -40.20 1.27 25.28
C GLU A 332 -39.09 0.33 25.77
N ALA A 333 -38.52 -0.47 24.86
CA ALA A 333 -37.42 -1.36 25.18
C ALA A 333 -36.12 -0.58 25.48
N ALA A 334 -35.87 0.52 24.76
CA ALA A 334 -34.74 1.41 25.04
C ALA A 334 -34.88 2.14 26.39
N LEU A 335 -36.10 2.61 26.73
CA LEU A 335 -36.40 3.23 28.03
C LEU A 335 -36.27 2.25 29.20
N ALA A 336 -36.40 0.94 28.93
CA ALA A 336 -36.20 -0.13 29.90
C ALA A 336 -34.74 -0.65 29.95
N HIS A 337 -33.76 0.10 29.42
CA HIS A 337 -32.35 -0.28 29.47
C HIS A 337 -31.86 -0.47 30.91
N GLU A 338 -31.31 -1.65 31.21
CA GLU A 338 -30.81 -2.00 32.55
C GLU A 338 -29.27 -1.86 32.69
N GLY A 339 -28.59 -1.35 31.66
CA GLY A 339 -27.14 -1.16 31.64
C GLY A 339 -26.68 0.22 32.14
N PRO A 340 -25.42 0.61 31.83
CA PRO A 340 -24.89 1.94 32.16
C PRO A 340 -25.76 3.08 31.62
N GLU A 341 -25.65 4.25 32.23
CA GLU A 341 -26.37 5.43 31.75
C GLU A 341 -25.97 5.77 30.31
N VAL A 342 -26.97 5.91 29.44
CA VAL A 342 -26.78 6.22 28.03
C VAL A 342 -27.06 7.71 27.83
N PRO A 343 -26.06 8.58 27.64
CA PRO A 343 -26.30 10.02 27.46
C PRO A 343 -27.02 10.32 26.14
N VAL A 344 -26.67 9.59 25.07
CA VAL A 344 -27.17 9.84 23.71
C VAL A 344 -27.56 8.52 23.04
N TRP A 345 -28.72 8.52 22.39
CA TRP A 345 -29.23 7.41 21.60
C TRP A 345 -29.10 7.69 20.11
N PHE A 346 -28.68 6.70 19.34
CA PHE A 346 -28.55 6.77 17.89
C PHE A 346 -29.75 6.13 17.21
N PHE A 347 -30.48 6.93 16.44
CA PHE A 347 -31.61 6.45 15.63
C PHE A 347 -31.07 6.11 14.24
N LYS A 348 -31.07 4.82 13.89
CA LYS A 348 -30.46 4.31 12.66
C LYS A 348 -31.47 3.59 11.79
N ASP A 349 -31.54 3.91 10.50
CA ASP A 349 -32.30 3.09 9.54
C ASP A 349 -31.73 1.67 9.51
N ALA A 350 -32.58 0.65 9.62
CA ALA A 350 -32.15 -0.74 9.73
C ALA A 350 -31.37 -1.26 8.49
N PHE A 351 -31.53 -0.61 7.34
CA PHE A 351 -30.88 -0.90 6.07
C PHE A 351 -29.97 0.24 5.57
N GLY A 352 -30.00 1.40 6.22
CA GLY A 352 -29.22 2.58 5.85
C GLY A 352 -27.71 2.33 5.91
N THR A 353 -26.96 3.03 5.05
CA THR A 353 -25.49 2.96 4.97
C THR A 353 -24.89 4.36 5.05
N GLY A 354 -23.64 4.47 5.51
CA GLY A 354 -22.87 5.72 5.49
C GLY A 354 -23.48 6.86 6.31
N GLY A 355 -24.14 6.54 7.42
CA GLY A 355 -24.72 7.56 8.33
C GLY A 355 -25.93 8.33 7.79
N LYS A 356 -26.42 8.03 6.57
CA LYS A 356 -27.55 8.71 5.97
C LYS A 356 -28.85 8.43 6.73
N GLY A 357 -29.55 9.49 7.11
CA GLY A 357 -30.78 9.41 7.91
C GLY A 357 -30.55 9.16 9.41
N MET A 358 -29.31 8.99 9.84
CA MET A 358 -28.98 8.81 11.25
C MET A 358 -29.03 10.14 12.00
N HIS A 359 -29.58 10.12 13.21
CA HIS A 359 -29.57 11.27 14.12
C HIS A 359 -29.45 10.80 15.56
N CYS A 360 -29.05 11.73 16.43
CA CYS A 360 -28.87 11.50 17.86
C CYS A 360 -30.02 12.12 18.66
N VAL A 361 -30.41 11.45 19.75
CA VAL A 361 -31.47 11.89 20.66
C VAL A 361 -30.91 11.83 22.08
N ALA A 362 -31.04 12.91 22.85
CA ALA A 362 -30.61 12.91 24.24
C ALA A 362 -31.48 11.97 25.08
N ASN A 363 -30.92 11.33 26.11
CA ASN A 363 -31.67 10.40 26.94
C ASN A 363 -32.97 10.98 27.52
N ALA A 364 -32.91 12.25 27.95
CA ALA A 364 -34.05 12.96 28.52
C ALA A 364 -35.20 13.17 27.51
N GLU A 365 -34.90 13.13 26.21
CA GLU A 365 -35.85 13.38 25.11
C GLU A 365 -36.33 12.09 24.45
N LEU A 366 -35.78 10.93 24.84
CA LEU A 366 -36.06 9.64 24.20
C LEU A 366 -37.56 9.29 24.25
N ALA A 367 -38.22 9.51 25.39
CA ALA A 367 -39.62 9.17 25.58
C ALA A 367 -40.57 9.99 24.70
N ASP A 368 -40.17 11.21 24.36
CA ASP A 368 -40.98 12.15 23.57
C ASP A 368 -40.63 12.13 22.07
N THR A 369 -39.59 11.38 21.68
CA THR A 369 -39.11 11.33 20.29
C THR A 369 -39.67 10.10 19.56
N PRO A 370 -40.50 10.28 18.52
CA PRO A 370 -41.06 9.16 17.76
C PRO A 370 -39.97 8.39 17.00
N LEU A 371 -39.93 7.07 17.16
CA LEU A 371 -39.06 6.18 16.37
C LEU A 371 -39.61 6.05 14.94
N PRO A 372 -38.86 6.47 13.90
CA PRO A 372 -39.32 6.29 12.52
C PRO A 372 -39.48 4.80 12.16
N LYS A 373 -40.42 4.50 11.27
CA LYS A 373 -40.64 3.12 10.82
C LYS A 373 -39.37 2.56 10.17
N GLY A 374 -38.95 1.39 10.61
CA GLY A 374 -37.76 0.70 10.07
C GLY A 374 -36.45 1.15 10.71
N TYR A 375 -36.49 1.98 11.75
CA TYR A 375 -35.30 2.39 12.50
C TYR A 375 -35.06 1.50 13.72
N VAL A 376 -33.83 1.53 14.22
CA VAL A 376 -33.40 0.97 15.50
C VAL A 376 -32.84 2.08 16.38
N ILE A 377 -32.85 1.86 17.69
CA ILE A 377 -32.29 2.76 18.71
C ILE A 377 -31.06 2.08 19.29
N GLN A 378 -29.88 2.65 19.08
CA GLN A 378 -28.61 2.10 19.61
C GLN A 378 -28.03 3.04 20.66
N ALA A 379 -27.58 2.49 21.79
CA ALA A 379 -26.90 3.26 22.83
C ALA A 379 -25.57 3.83 22.34
N SER A 380 -25.19 5.01 22.86
CA SER A 380 -23.83 5.52 22.74
C SER A 380 -22.83 4.61 23.46
N VAL A 381 -21.60 4.55 22.97
CA VAL A 381 -20.48 3.89 23.64
C VAL A 381 -19.82 4.88 24.60
N ASP A 382 -19.52 4.42 25.81
CA ASP A 382 -18.79 5.17 26.81
C ASP A 382 -17.27 4.99 26.68
N ASN A 383 -16.51 5.87 27.35
CA ASN A 383 -15.06 5.78 27.45
C ASN A 383 -14.36 5.62 26.08
N LEU A 384 -14.81 6.34 25.05
CA LEU A 384 -14.22 6.27 23.71
C LEU A 384 -12.76 6.72 23.73
N ALA A 385 -11.91 5.96 23.04
CA ALA A 385 -10.58 6.44 22.64
C ALA A 385 -10.77 7.60 21.65
N LEU A 386 -9.94 8.63 21.78
CA LEU A 386 -10.00 9.84 20.96
C LEU A 386 -8.65 10.08 20.27
N ILE A 387 -8.69 10.71 19.10
CA ILE A 387 -7.50 11.24 18.41
C ILE A 387 -7.60 12.76 18.47
N ASP A 388 -6.63 13.41 19.13
CA ASP A 388 -6.62 14.86 19.34
C ASP A 388 -7.94 15.41 19.93
N GLY A 389 -8.54 14.65 20.85
CA GLY A 389 -9.81 15.01 21.49
C GLY A 389 -11.05 14.83 20.60
N LYS A 390 -10.91 14.23 19.42
CA LYS A 390 -12.01 13.97 18.48
C LYS A 390 -12.38 12.50 18.44
N LYS A 391 -13.67 12.23 18.21
CA LYS A 391 -14.20 10.89 17.98
C LYS A 391 -13.66 10.34 16.67
N PHE A 392 -13.49 9.03 16.59
CA PHE A 392 -13.19 8.37 15.33
C PHE A 392 -13.88 7.02 15.23
N THR A 393 -14.07 6.54 14.00
CA THR A 393 -14.47 5.16 13.71
C THR A 393 -13.35 4.42 13.00
N ALA A 394 -13.18 3.15 13.31
CA ALA A 394 -12.23 2.28 12.63
C ALA A 394 -12.98 1.26 11.78
N ARG A 395 -12.52 1.04 10.55
CA ARG A 395 -12.99 -0.02 9.66
C ARG A 395 -11.87 -1.02 9.44
N ILE A 396 -12.07 -2.25 9.88
CA ILE A 396 -11.22 -3.39 9.52
C ILE A 396 -11.81 -4.09 8.29
N TYR A 397 -10.94 -4.67 7.47
CA TYR A 397 -11.33 -5.42 6.28
C TYR A 397 -11.08 -6.91 6.48
N VAL A 398 -12.07 -7.72 6.10
CA VAL A 398 -12.02 -9.18 6.31
C VAL A 398 -12.39 -9.90 5.02
N LEU A 399 -11.57 -10.86 4.61
CA LEU A 399 -11.94 -11.85 3.60
C LEU A 399 -12.52 -13.08 4.31
N LEU A 400 -13.68 -13.52 3.84
CA LEU A 400 -14.25 -14.81 4.20
C LEU A 400 -14.14 -15.74 3.00
N TRP A 401 -13.44 -16.86 3.17
CA TRP A 401 -13.17 -17.81 2.10
C TRP A 401 -12.93 -19.22 2.64
N ARG A 402 -13.59 -20.23 2.05
CA ARG A 402 -13.47 -21.66 2.42
C ARG A 402 -13.67 -21.95 3.91
N GLY A 403 -14.63 -21.28 4.53
CA GLY A 403 -14.98 -21.44 5.94
C GLY A 403 -14.01 -20.74 6.91
N ASP A 404 -13.06 -19.97 6.39
CA ASP A 404 -12.09 -19.23 7.18
C ASP A 404 -12.30 -17.72 7.08
N LEU A 405 -11.87 -17.01 8.12
CA LEU A 405 -11.79 -15.55 8.16
C LEU A 405 -10.32 -15.14 8.06
N TYR A 406 -10.04 -14.15 7.20
CA TYR A 406 -8.74 -13.55 7.01
C TYR A 406 -8.86 -12.05 7.31
N LEU A 407 -8.21 -11.59 8.39
CA LEU A 407 -8.19 -10.20 8.79
C LEU A 407 -7.01 -9.49 8.12
N PHE A 408 -7.30 -8.37 7.48
CA PHE A 408 -6.27 -7.49 6.94
C PHE A 408 -5.59 -6.73 8.09
N ASN A 409 -4.26 -6.71 8.11
CA ASN A 409 -3.45 -6.11 9.17
C ASN A 409 -3.41 -4.56 9.16
N ASN A 410 -4.27 -3.95 8.36
CA ASN A 410 -4.47 -2.51 8.33
C ASN A 410 -5.97 -2.21 8.17
N GLY A 411 -6.34 -0.94 8.22
CA GLY A 411 -7.72 -0.52 8.20
C GLY A 411 -7.85 0.97 7.94
N LEU A 412 -9.08 1.42 7.82
CA LEU A 412 -9.42 2.83 7.63
C LEU A 412 -9.85 3.42 8.97
N ILE A 413 -9.25 4.50 9.41
CA ILE A 413 -9.76 5.32 10.51
C ILE A 413 -10.38 6.60 9.92
N THR A 414 -11.58 6.93 10.38
CA THR A 414 -12.24 8.22 10.11
C THR A 414 -12.28 9.03 11.40
N VAL A 415 -11.42 10.03 11.53
CA VAL A 415 -11.44 11.00 12.63
C VAL A 415 -12.45 12.09 12.31
N HIS A 416 -13.37 12.41 13.23
CA HIS A 416 -14.41 13.40 13.01
C HIS A 416 -13.87 14.84 12.99
N GLY A 417 -14.65 15.78 12.45
CA GLY A 417 -14.25 17.18 12.32
C GLY A 417 -14.23 17.93 13.65
N GLU A 418 -15.19 17.65 14.54
CA GLU A 418 -15.43 18.39 15.78
C GLU A 418 -14.88 17.68 17.03
N PRO A 419 -14.52 18.42 18.10
CA PRO A 419 -14.19 17.85 19.40
C PRO A 419 -15.32 16.97 19.95
N TYR A 420 -14.96 15.85 20.57
CA TYR A 420 -15.95 14.92 21.10
C TYR A 420 -16.62 15.45 22.37
N ASP A 421 -17.95 15.43 22.39
CA ASP A 421 -18.77 15.62 23.58
C ASP A 421 -19.73 14.43 23.70
N PRO A 422 -19.64 13.62 24.77
CA PRO A 422 -20.47 12.42 24.94
C PRO A 422 -21.97 12.73 25.11
N THR A 423 -22.33 13.97 25.43
CA THR A 423 -23.72 14.41 25.60
C THR A 423 -24.29 15.15 24.38
N SER A 424 -23.44 15.48 23.42
CA SER A 424 -23.85 16.20 22.22
C SER A 424 -24.69 15.32 21.30
N THR A 425 -25.78 15.89 20.78
CA THR A 425 -26.62 15.30 19.73
C THR A 425 -26.26 15.83 18.33
N ASP A 426 -25.19 16.62 18.22
CA ASP A 426 -24.72 17.16 16.95
C ASP A 426 -24.20 16.05 16.02
N TYR A 427 -24.68 16.08 14.77
CA TYR A 427 -24.28 15.15 13.72
C TYR A 427 -22.76 15.17 13.48
N ASN A 428 -22.13 16.35 13.49
CA ASN A 428 -20.71 16.52 13.20
C ASN A 428 -19.81 15.99 14.33
N VAL A 429 -20.33 15.97 15.56
CA VAL A 429 -19.64 15.41 16.72
C VAL A 429 -19.80 13.88 16.73
N GLN A 430 -21.02 13.39 16.51
CA GLN A 430 -21.34 11.99 16.78
C GLN A 430 -21.27 11.06 15.56
N ILE A 431 -21.44 11.58 14.35
CA ILE A 431 -21.80 10.76 13.18
C ILE A 431 -20.90 11.03 11.97
N ASP A 432 -20.55 12.28 11.69
CA ASP A 432 -20.07 12.68 10.37
C ASP A 432 -18.90 11.83 9.83
N HIS A 433 -19.13 11.25 8.66
CA HIS A 433 -18.19 10.42 7.92
C HIS A 433 -17.92 10.95 6.51
N GLU A 434 -18.57 12.06 6.11
CA GLU A 434 -18.58 12.57 4.74
C GLU A 434 -17.37 13.47 4.44
N ASP A 435 -16.81 13.35 3.23
CA ASP A 435 -15.64 14.11 2.77
C ASP A 435 -15.99 15.52 2.23
N ILE A 436 -17.12 16.12 2.64
CA ILE A 436 -17.69 17.32 2.00
C ILE A 436 -16.96 18.61 2.36
N HIS A 437 -16.17 18.62 3.44
CA HIS A 437 -15.51 19.83 3.93
C HIS A 437 -14.00 19.81 3.64
N GLU A 438 -13.58 20.52 2.59
CA GLU A 438 -12.20 20.50 2.04
C GLU A 438 -11.12 20.99 3.03
N ASP A 439 -11.45 21.71 4.12
CA ASP A 439 -10.45 22.20 5.09
C ASP A 439 -10.78 21.94 6.60
N GLN A 440 -11.97 21.42 6.95
CA GLN A 440 -12.38 21.15 8.36
C GLN A 440 -13.14 19.81 8.56
N GLY A 441 -13.25 18.98 7.53
CA GLY A 441 -14.01 17.73 7.59
C GLY A 441 -13.27 16.56 8.26
N PRO A 442 -13.93 15.38 8.33
CA PRO A 442 -13.33 14.17 8.83
C PRO A 442 -12.01 13.83 8.14
N GLN A 443 -10.99 13.48 8.92
CA GLN A 443 -9.69 13.05 8.41
C GLN A 443 -9.66 11.53 8.27
N LYS A 444 -9.10 11.05 7.15
CA LYS A 444 -8.91 9.61 6.91
C LYS A 444 -7.44 9.27 7.12
N ILE A 445 -7.16 8.36 8.04
CA ILE A 445 -5.81 7.82 8.29
C ILE A 445 -5.86 6.29 8.26
N THR A 446 -4.70 5.64 8.30
CA THR A 446 -4.62 4.18 8.34
C THR A 446 -4.58 3.68 9.77
N LEU A 447 -5.14 2.49 10.03
CA LEU A 447 -5.07 1.86 11.35
C LEU A 447 -3.62 1.64 11.80
N GLN A 448 -2.72 1.28 10.87
CA GLN A 448 -1.28 1.12 11.15
C GLN A 448 -0.58 2.43 11.51
N SER A 449 -1.07 3.57 11.04
CA SER A 449 -0.53 4.89 11.42
C SER A 449 -1.00 5.35 12.81
N TYR A 450 -1.99 4.67 13.41
CA TYR A 450 -2.45 4.99 14.75
C TYR A 450 -1.43 4.53 15.78
N ASP A 451 -1.01 5.42 16.67
CA ASP A 451 -0.01 5.15 17.71
C ASP A 451 -0.40 4.01 18.66
N ARG A 452 -1.70 3.73 18.80
CA ARG A 452 -2.26 2.62 19.59
C ARG A 452 -2.60 1.36 18.76
N TYR A 453 -2.07 1.22 17.55
CA TYR A 453 -2.25 0.05 16.69
C TYR A 453 -2.02 -1.28 17.43
N GLU A 454 -0.89 -1.41 18.14
CA GLU A 454 -0.50 -2.63 18.87
C GLU A 454 -1.46 -2.99 20.02
N THR A 455 -2.31 -2.06 20.43
CA THR A 455 -3.39 -2.32 21.41
C THR A 455 -4.66 -2.76 20.70
N PHE A 456 -5.08 -2.01 19.68
CA PHE A 456 -6.42 -2.16 19.10
C PHE A 456 -6.52 -3.20 17.98
N PHE A 457 -5.44 -3.47 17.26
CA PHE A 457 -5.44 -4.51 16.24
C PHE A 457 -5.66 -5.91 16.84
N PRO A 458 -4.93 -6.32 17.91
CA PRO A 458 -5.22 -7.58 18.60
C PRO A 458 -6.64 -7.64 19.21
N ALA A 459 -7.15 -6.52 19.74
CA ALA A 459 -8.51 -6.45 20.27
C ALA A 459 -9.56 -6.66 19.15
N SER A 460 -9.34 -6.03 17.99
CA SER A 460 -10.18 -6.18 16.80
C SER A 460 -10.19 -7.62 16.29
N ARG A 461 -9.01 -8.27 16.27
CA ARG A 461 -8.87 -9.70 15.94
C ARG A 461 -9.64 -10.58 16.92
N LYS A 462 -9.53 -10.32 18.23
CA LYS A 462 -10.26 -11.06 19.26
C LYS A 462 -11.77 -10.92 19.05
N LEU A 463 -12.27 -9.71 18.84
CA LEU A 463 -13.68 -9.45 18.53
C LEU A 463 -14.13 -10.22 17.29
N LEU A 464 -13.35 -10.22 16.20
CA LEU A 464 -13.67 -10.98 14.99
C LEU A 464 -13.77 -12.50 15.26
N THR A 465 -12.88 -13.06 16.09
CA THR A 465 -12.96 -14.46 16.52
C THR A 465 -14.25 -14.75 17.27
N GLU A 466 -14.65 -13.86 18.18
CA GLU A 466 -15.89 -14.02 18.97
C GLU A 466 -17.16 -13.87 18.11
N LEU A 467 -17.10 -13.11 17.01
CA LEU A 467 -18.21 -12.97 16.06
C LEU A 467 -18.44 -14.20 15.15
N LYS A 468 -17.55 -15.20 15.14
CA LYS A 468 -17.69 -16.39 14.29
C LYS A 468 -19.09 -17.05 14.35
N PRO A 469 -19.72 -17.28 15.54
CA PRO A 469 -21.03 -17.93 15.62
C PRO A 469 -22.14 -17.20 14.85
N ILE A 470 -22.11 -15.86 14.80
CA ILE A 470 -23.12 -15.10 14.03
C ILE A 470 -22.81 -15.09 12.52
N MET A 471 -21.60 -15.49 12.12
CA MET A 471 -21.17 -15.61 10.72
C MET A 471 -21.25 -17.06 10.20
N ASP A 472 -21.64 -18.03 11.02
CA ASP A 472 -21.63 -19.46 10.68
C ASP A 472 -22.34 -19.78 9.35
N SER A 473 -23.49 -19.17 9.08
CA SER A 473 -24.22 -19.41 7.83
C SER A 473 -23.44 -18.94 6.59
N VAL A 474 -22.75 -17.79 6.66
CA VAL A 474 -21.95 -17.32 5.51
C VAL A 474 -20.61 -18.05 5.42
N LEU A 475 -20.05 -18.50 6.55
CA LEU A 475 -18.87 -19.37 6.56
C LEU A 475 -19.16 -20.68 5.84
N GLN A 476 -20.32 -21.30 6.11
CA GLN A 476 -20.78 -22.52 5.45
C GLN A 476 -21.14 -22.31 3.96
N ALA A 477 -21.66 -21.13 3.60
CA ALA A 477 -21.98 -20.78 2.21
C ALA A 477 -20.72 -20.51 1.36
N SER A 478 -19.59 -20.18 1.99
CA SER A 478 -18.33 -20.00 1.28
C SER A 478 -17.76 -21.31 0.76
N SER A 479 -17.07 -21.24 -0.37
CA SER A 479 -16.55 -22.43 -1.05
C SER A 479 -15.29 -22.08 -1.82
N GLU A 480 -14.87 -22.99 -2.72
CA GLU A 480 -13.81 -22.63 -3.65
C GLU A 480 -14.25 -21.44 -4.52
N ASP A 481 -15.51 -21.32 -4.90
CA ASP A 481 -15.99 -20.32 -5.86
C ASP A 481 -16.90 -19.25 -5.24
N ARG A 482 -17.10 -19.29 -3.92
CA ARG A 482 -17.93 -18.36 -3.17
C ARG A 482 -17.14 -17.73 -2.02
N TYR A 483 -17.16 -16.41 -1.96
CA TYR A 483 -16.40 -15.63 -0.97
C TYR A 483 -17.20 -14.41 -0.49
N LEU A 484 -16.69 -13.71 0.52
CA LEU A 484 -17.24 -12.43 0.95
C LEU A 484 -16.11 -11.49 1.39
N LEU A 485 -16.23 -10.21 1.03
CA LEU A 485 -15.38 -9.14 1.55
C LEU A 485 -16.21 -8.28 2.48
N LEU A 486 -15.79 -8.21 3.74
CA LEU A 486 -16.48 -7.46 4.78
C LEU A 486 -15.69 -6.18 5.11
N GLY A 487 -16.42 -5.11 5.38
CA GLY A 487 -15.91 -3.99 6.16
C GLY A 487 -16.61 -4.01 7.52
N ILE A 488 -15.87 -4.09 8.62
CA ILE A 488 -16.46 -4.11 9.95
C ILE A 488 -16.09 -2.81 10.64
N ASP A 489 -17.11 -2.07 11.05
CA ASP A 489 -16.95 -0.77 11.70
C ASP A 489 -16.93 -0.94 13.21
N LEU A 490 -15.95 -0.33 13.84
CA LEU A 490 -15.59 -0.48 15.23
C LEU A 490 -15.45 0.88 15.90
N LEU A 491 -15.74 0.90 17.20
CA LEU A 491 -15.37 1.97 18.13
C LEU A 491 -14.36 1.40 19.13
N TYR A 492 -13.28 2.14 19.36
CA TYR A 492 -12.27 1.81 20.34
C TYR A 492 -12.50 2.58 21.64
N GLN A 493 -12.21 1.94 22.76
CA GLN A 493 -12.34 2.52 24.10
C GLN A 493 -10.97 2.79 24.72
N GLU A 494 -10.90 3.75 25.63
CA GLU A 494 -9.66 4.24 26.21
C GLU A 494 -8.89 3.17 27.00
N ASP A 495 -9.62 2.19 27.54
CA ASP A 495 -9.07 1.02 28.25
C ASP A 495 -8.56 -0.10 27.33
N GLY A 496 -8.61 0.09 26.00
CA GLY A 496 -8.26 -0.93 25.01
C GLY A 496 -9.44 -1.79 24.55
N GLY A 497 -10.66 -1.52 25.04
CA GLY A 497 -11.89 -2.17 24.60
C GLY A 497 -12.25 -1.86 23.14
N VAL A 498 -13.10 -2.71 22.57
CA VAL A 498 -13.61 -2.56 21.21
C VAL A 498 -15.09 -2.93 21.17
N GLN A 499 -15.88 -2.12 20.47
CA GLN A 499 -17.31 -2.30 20.26
C GLN A 499 -17.62 -2.34 18.76
N LEU A 500 -18.39 -3.33 18.34
CA LEU A 500 -18.92 -3.48 17.00
C LEU A 500 -20.02 -2.44 16.75
N VAL A 501 -19.85 -1.63 15.71
CA VAL A 501 -20.87 -0.67 15.26
C VAL A 501 -21.78 -1.31 14.22
N GLU A 502 -21.17 -1.85 13.15
CA GLU A 502 -21.90 -2.51 12.06
C GLU A 502 -20.98 -3.42 11.23
N ILE A 503 -21.60 -4.37 10.50
CA ILE A 503 -20.93 -5.20 9.51
C ILE A 503 -21.44 -4.80 8.12
N ASN A 504 -20.54 -4.35 7.26
CA ASN A 504 -20.83 -4.03 5.87
C ASN A 504 -20.48 -5.22 4.98
N THR A 505 -21.51 -5.87 4.42
CA THR A 505 -21.37 -7.03 3.51
C THR A 505 -21.09 -6.63 2.06
N VAL A 506 -21.28 -5.36 1.72
CA VAL A 506 -20.89 -4.74 0.44
C VAL A 506 -20.21 -3.40 0.76
N PRO A 507 -19.00 -3.43 1.36
CA PRO A 507 -18.36 -2.23 1.89
C PRO A 507 -18.04 -1.23 0.78
N ASN A 508 -18.07 0.06 1.12
CA ASN A 508 -17.49 1.08 0.25
C ASN A 508 -15.96 1.03 0.35
N PHE A 509 -15.31 0.85 -0.78
CA PHE A 509 -13.86 0.76 -0.92
C PHE A 509 -13.21 2.10 -1.30
N ILE A 510 -13.98 3.07 -1.82
CA ILE A 510 -13.42 4.37 -2.22
C ILE A 510 -13.17 5.24 -1.00
N ASN A 511 -11.93 5.68 -0.80
CA ASN A 511 -11.51 6.55 0.30
C ASN A 511 -10.14 7.21 0.00
N LYS A 512 -9.73 8.19 0.81
CA LYS A 512 -8.49 8.96 0.61
C LYS A 512 -7.19 8.19 0.88
N VAL A 513 -7.23 7.08 1.60
CA VAL A 513 -6.05 6.23 1.94
C VAL A 513 -6.08 4.88 1.19
N GLN A 514 -6.77 4.85 0.05
CA GLN A 514 -6.99 3.63 -0.74
C GLN A 514 -5.68 2.94 -1.17
N ASP A 515 -4.60 3.69 -1.41
CA ASP A 515 -3.31 3.15 -1.85
C ASP A 515 -2.61 2.32 -0.75
N GLU A 516 -2.88 2.64 0.52
CA GLU A 516 -2.28 2.01 1.70
C GLU A 516 -3.18 0.94 2.33
N VAL A 517 -4.50 1.05 2.12
CA VAL A 517 -5.48 0.18 2.78
C VAL A 517 -6.23 -0.68 1.77
N THR A 518 -7.01 -0.04 0.90
CA THR A 518 -7.97 -0.75 0.05
C THR A 518 -7.30 -1.58 -1.03
N ILE A 519 -6.37 -0.99 -1.78
CA ILE A 519 -5.72 -1.70 -2.89
C ILE A 519 -4.89 -2.87 -2.36
N PRO A 520 -4.08 -2.73 -1.29
CA PRO A 520 -3.40 -3.88 -0.67
C PRO A 520 -4.36 -4.96 -0.16
N PHE A 521 -5.46 -4.60 0.50
CA PHE A 521 -6.48 -5.57 0.94
C PHE A 521 -7.07 -6.34 -0.25
N LEU A 522 -7.52 -5.65 -1.30
CA LEU A 522 -8.10 -6.27 -2.49
C LEU A 522 -7.08 -7.17 -3.20
N THR A 523 -5.84 -6.71 -3.38
CA THR A 523 -4.76 -7.50 -3.96
C THR A 523 -4.53 -8.77 -3.16
N GLY A 524 -4.38 -8.67 -1.84
CA GLY A 524 -4.13 -9.82 -0.98
C GLY A 524 -5.30 -10.80 -0.96
N ALA A 525 -6.54 -10.30 -0.88
CA ALA A 525 -7.72 -11.14 -0.85
C ALA A 525 -7.88 -11.94 -2.15
N ILE A 526 -7.74 -11.28 -3.30
CA ILE A 526 -7.78 -11.95 -4.62
C ILE A 526 -6.63 -12.93 -4.75
N LYS A 527 -5.42 -12.56 -4.30
CA LYS A 527 -4.24 -13.43 -4.33
C LYS A 527 -4.46 -14.74 -3.55
N ILE A 528 -4.99 -14.65 -2.33
CA ILE A 528 -5.34 -15.82 -1.50
C ILE A 528 -6.36 -16.71 -2.21
N MET A 529 -7.45 -16.15 -2.75
CA MET A 529 -8.50 -16.92 -3.42
C MET A 529 -8.03 -17.65 -4.70
N LEU A 530 -7.00 -17.11 -5.35
CA LEU A 530 -6.32 -17.69 -6.51
C LEU A 530 -5.15 -18.60 -6.11
N GLY A 531 -4.99 -18.91 -4.83
CA GLY A 531 -4.07 -19.92 -4.33
C GLY A 531 -2.64 -19.44 -4.07
N GLY A 532 -2.40 -18.13 -4.03
CA GLY A 532 -1.19 -17.54 -3.45
C GLY A 532 -1.33 -17.35 -1.94
N GLU A 533 -0.32 -16.72 -1.33
CA GLU A 533 -0.35 -16.30 0.09
C GLU A 533 -0.24 -14.77 0.17
N ASP A 534 -0.63 -14.15 1.27
CA ASP A 534 -0.42 -12.72 1.47
C ASP A 534 -0.12 -12.43 2.94
N ALA A 535 1.03 -11.79 3.20
CA ALA A 535 1.48 -11.51 4.56
C ALA A 535 0.62 -10.47 5.29
N LEU A 536 -0.19 -9.70 4.55
CA LEU A 536 -1.06 -8.68 5.13
C LEU A 536 -2.41 -9.24 5.60
N LEU A 537 -2.75 -10.49 5.25
CA LEU A 537 -4.01 -11.13 5.61
C LEU A 537 -3.75 -12.30 6.55
N GLU A 538 -4.00 -12.08 7.85
CA GLU A 538 -3.85 -13.12 8.86
C GLU A 538 -5.13 -13.95 8.97
N LYS A 539 -4.99 -15.28 8.98
CA LYS A 539 -6.10 -16.17 9.29
C LYS A 539 -6.45 -16.07 10.78
N VAL A 540 -7.73 -15.84 11.09
CA VAL A 540 -8.26 -15.60 12.44
C VAL A 540 -8.98 -16.81 12.98
#